data_AF-A0A958Q4M0-F1
#
_entry.id   AF-A0A958Q4M0-F1
#
_cell.length_a   1.000
_cell.length_b   1.000
_cell.length_c   1.000
_cell.angle_alpha   90.00
_cell.angle_beta   90.00
_cell.angle_gamma   90.00
#
_symmetry.space_group_name_H-M   'P 1'
#
loop_
_entity.id
_entity.type
_entity.pdbx_description
1 polymer ?
#
loop_
_entity_poly.entity_id
_entity_poly.type
_entity_poly.pdbx_seq_one_letter_code
_entity_poly.pdbx_strand_id
1 'polypeptide(L)'
;MTDLAFWKLALDGALVLSLIFFCVLYGRRSAVSPRHLHGLEDSLRRIVKEADNASSGLAQELMKNKRELEQLLYDLETMETRLSKGIDEADETRKALLSTAKRVQSVGGEERKRTIPETSRVSERVVDHHQAEERAEQVMYEMPEPPSFESMQNAQRQQIRSASEPQMNARPESKRPSASSAVERHAAASADHQQPVNIYGEPLGQGPNKTLYRETPEDVLSPQQPLAASVEKIVEERSPAIDTAAIEEIYEAAEKLLRAGRDVRYVSAQTHLPMEEVQTIARMLRDARQERQPAPKRSHDPRLGALSHTIKRERHVI
;
A
#
# COMPACT_ATOMS: atom_id res chain seq x y z
N MET A 1 -41.17 -16.01 48.90
CA MET A 1 -40.89 -15.31 47.62
C MET A 1 -40.68 -13.80 47.78
N THR A 2 -41.18 -13.18 48.85
CA THR A 2 -40.95 -11.75 49.16
C THR A 2 -39.53 -11.40 49.57
N ASP A 3 -38.78 -12.34 50.15
CA ASP A 3 -37.44 -12.07 50.68
C ASP A 3 -36.41 -11.79 49.58
N LEU A 4 -36.56 -12.41 48.40
CA LEU A 4 -35.64 -12.21 47.28
C LEU A 4 -35.72 -10.79 46.69
N ALA A 5 -36.93 -10.23 46.64
CA ALA A 5 -37.16 -8.88 46.13
C ALA A 5 -36.57 -7.82 47.08
N PHE A 6 -36.67 -8.06 48.39
CA PHE A 6 -36.08 -7.20 49.41
C PHE A 6 -34.55 -7.17 49.34
N TRP A 7 -33.91 -8.33 49.20
CA TRP A 7 -32.45 -8.40 49.07
C TRP A 7 -31.92 -7.73 47.80
N LYS A 8 -32.65 -7.82 46.67
CA LYS A 8 -32.27 -7.12 45.44
C LYS A 8 -32.31 -5.60 45.62
N LEU A 9 -33.39 -5.09 46.22
CA LEU A 9 -33.53 -3.65 46.48
C LEU A 9 -32.45 -3.14 47.44
N ALA A 10 -32.11 -3.92 48.47
CA ALA A 10 -31.04 -3.58 49.41
C ALA A 10 -29.66 -3.55 48.73
N LEU A 11 -29.39 -4.48 47.80
CA LEU A 11 -28.13 -4.55 47.08
C LEU A 11 -27.98 -3.39 46.08
N ASP A 12 -29.05 -3.06 45.35
CA ASP A 12 -29.08 -1.91 44.45
C ASP A 12 -28.92 -0.59 45.24
N GLY A 13 -29.58 -0.48 46.39
CA GLY A 13 -29.44 0.67 47.28
C GLY A 13 -28.03 0.85 47.85
N ALA A 14 -27.39 -0.25 48.26
CA ALA A 14 -26.00 -0.23 48.73
C ALA A 14 -25.03 0.18 47.62
N LEU A 15 -25.27 -0.26 46.37
CA LEU A 15 -24.44 0.08 45.22
C LEU A 15 -24.53 1.58 44.92
N VAL A 16 -25.74 2.15 44.87
CA VAL A 16 -25.95 3.60 44.68
C VAL A 16 -25.31 4.41 45.80
N LEU A 17 -25.47 4.00 47.06
CA LEU A 17 -24.86 4.68 48.20
C LEU A 17 -23.33 4.62 48.15
N SER A 18 -22.75 3.49 47.75
CA SER A 18 -21.30 3.35 47.59
C SER A 18 -20.75 4.25 46.49
N LEU A 19 -21.49 4.41 45.38
CA LEU A 19 -21.13 5.29 44.27
C LEU A 19 -21.17 6.76 44.72
N ILE A 20 -22.24 7.18 45.40
CA ILE A 20 -22.36 8.54 45.93
C ILE A 20 -21.25 8.82 46.95
N PHE A 21 -20.99 7.86 47.85
CA PHE A 21 -19.92 7.98 48.84
C PHE A 21 -18.55 8.10 48.19
N PHE A 22 -18.29 7.32 47.14
CA PHE A 22 -17.06 7.40 46.35
C PHE A 22 -16.94 8.77 45.66
N CYS A 23 -17.98 9.26 45.00
CA CYS A 23 -18.00 10.58 44.37
C CYS A 23 -17.74 11.71 45.37
N VAL A 24 -18.33 11.64 46.57
CA VAL A 24 -18.14 12.65 47.63
C VAL A 24 -16.74 12.56 48.24
N LEU A 25 -16.22 11.37 48.52
CA LEU A 25 -14.86 11.18 49.04
C LEU A 25 -13.81 11.63 48.02
N TYR A 26 -14.02 11.29 46.75
CA TYR A 26 -13.12 11.69 45.67
C TYR A 26 -13.19 13.20 45.45
N GLY A 27 -14.39 13.80 45.48
CA GLY A 27 -14.56 15.25 45.41
C GLY A 27 -13.91 16.01 46.58
N ARG A 28 -13.94 15.44 47.80
CA ARG A 28 -13.31 16.06 48.98
C ARG A 28 -11.80 15.85 49.06
N ARG A 29 -11.28 14.71 48.60
CA ARG A 29 -9.83 14.45 48.54
C ARG A 29 -9.17 15.11 47.34
N SER A 30 -9.92 15.30 46.25
CA SER A 30 -9.47 15.97 45.04
C SER A 30 -9.72 17.48 45.12
N ALA A 31 -9.34 18.12 46.24
CA ALA A 31 -9.04 19.55 46.25
C ALA A 31 -7.72 19.79 45.49
N VAL A 32 -7.64 19.27 44.26
CA VAL A 32 -6.64 19.62 43.28
C VAL A 32 -6.82 21.10 43.05
N SER A 33 -5.79 21.89 43.33
CA SER A 33 -5.82 23.34 43.16
C SER A 33 -6.42 23.66 41.78
N PRO A 34 -7.39 24.59 41.67
CA PRO A 34 -8.03 24.92 40.39
C PRO A 34 -7.03 25.29 39.29
N ARG A 35 -5.82 25.71 39.67
CA ARG A 35 -4.69 25.97 38.76
C ARG A 35 -4.17 24.71 38.07
N HIS A 36 -4.11 23.57 38.76
CA HIS A 36 -3.73 22.29 38.15
C HIS A 36 -4.81 21.74 37.23
N LEU A 37 -6.09 21.97 37.55
CA LEU A 37 -7.19 21.61 36.65
C LEU A 37 -7.12 22.39 35.34
N HIS A 38 -6.85 23.70 35.38
CA HIS A 38 -6.66 24.50 34.16
C HIS A 38 -5.45 24.03 33.35
N GLY A 39 -4.31 23.74 34.00
CA GLY A 39 -3.14 23.21 33.30
C GLY A 39 -3.38 21.84 32.64
N LEU A 40 -4.16 20.97 33.30
CA LEU A 40 -4.53 19.67 32.77
C LEU A 40 -5.55 19.81 31.62
N GLU A 41 -6.50 20.74 31.74
CA GLU A 41 -7.44 21.07 30.67
C GLU A 41 -6.72 21.59 29.42
N ASP A 42 -5.78 22.53 29.58
CA ASP A 42 -4.97 23.05 28.47
C ASP A 42 -4.12 21.94 27.82
N SER A 43 -3.54 21.04 28.64
CA SER A 43 -2.81 19.88 28.15
C SER A 43 -3.72 18.92 27.36
N LEU A 44 -4.93 18.65 27.85
CA LEU A 44 -5.92 17.82 27.15
C LEU A 44 -6.33 18.46 25.82
N ARG A 45 -6.64 19.76 25.82
CA ARG A 45 -6.98 20.51 24.60
C ARG A 45 -5.86 20.46 23.58
N ARG A 46 -4.61 20.57 24.03
CA ARG A 46 -3.42 20.45 23.17
C ARG A 46 -3.30 19.05 22.56
N ILE A 47 -3.43 18.01 23.37
CA ILE A 47 -3.34 16.61 22.91
C ILE A 47 -4.47 16.30 21.92
N VAL A 48 -5.70 16.72 22.21
CA VAL A 48 -6.85 16.55 21.30
C VAL A 48 -6.58 17.26 19.97
N LYS A 49 -6.10 18.51 20.00
CA LYS A 49 -5.76 19.24 18.77
C LYS A 49 -4.62 18.60 17.98
N GLU A 50 -3.62 18.04 18.66
CA GLU A 50 -2.53 17.31 18.02
C GLU A 50 -3.02 16.00 17.39
N ALA A 51 -3.89 15.27 18.08
CA ALA A 51 -4.54 14.07 17.56
C ALA A 51 -5.44 14.38 16.35
N ASP A 52 -6.22 15.47 16.40
CA ASP A 52 -7.05 15.92 15.27
C ASP A 52 -6.18 16.30 14.06
N ASN A 53 -5.09 17.02 14.28
CA ASN A 53 -4.16 17.38 13.21
C ASN A 53 -3.49 16.12 12.61
N ALA A 54 -3.03 15.19 13.45
CA ALA A 54 -2.43 13.93 12.99
C ALA A 54 -3.44 13.07 12.22
N SER A 55 -4.67 12.98 12.72
CA SER A 55 -5.78 12.28 12.06
C SER A 55 -6.10 12.91 10.70
N SER A 56 -6.16 14.24 10.62
CA SER A 56 -6.40 14.94 9.36
C SER A 56 -5.28 14.73 8.34
N GLY A 57 -4.01 14.69 8.80
CA GLY A 57 -2.85 14.40 7.95
C GLY A 57 -2.90 12.99 7.38
N LEU A 58 -3.19 12.00 8.23
CA LEU A 58 -3.31 10.61 7.79
C LEU A 58 -4.49 10.41 6.84
N ALA A 59 -5.62 11.10 7.06
CA ALA A 59 -6.75 11.07 6.15
C ALA A 59 -6.40 11.66 4.76
N GLN A 60 -5.61 12.73 4.71
CA GLN A 60 -5.13 13.30 3.45
C GLN A 60 -4.19 12.35 2.71
N GLU A 61 -3.29 11.69 3.43
CA GLU A 61 -2.35 10.72 2.85
C GLU A 61 -3.08 9.49 2.30
N LEU A 62 -4.08 8.98 3.03
CA LEU A 62 -4.95 7.90 2.55
C LEU A 62 -5.70 8.30 1.27
N MET A 63 -6.24 9.52 1.23
CA MET A 63 -6.92 10.03 0.03
C MET A 63 -5.96 10.22 -1.16
N LYS A 64 -4.70 10.58 -0.90
CA LYS A 64 -3.68 10.67 -1.95
C LYS A 64 -3.33 9.28 -2.48
N ASN A 65 -3.04 8.32 -1.59
CA ASN A 65 -2.73 6.94 -1.97
C ASN A 65 -3.90 6.30 -2.73
N LYS A 66 -5.15 6.59 -2.33
CA LYS A 66 -6.34 6.14 -3.06
C LYS A 66 -6.36 6.64 -4.50
N ARG A 67 -6.08 7.93 -4.73
CA ARG A 67 -6.02 8.50 -6.10
C ARG A 67 -4.88 7.90 -6.92
N GLU A 68 -3.72 7.67 -6.30
CA GLU A 68 -2.58 7.04 -6.98
C GLU A 68 -2.92 5.60 -7.40
N LEU A 69 -3.61 4.84 -6.54
CA LEU A 69 -4.09 3.49 -6.88
C LEU A 69 -5.16 3.51 -7.98
N GLU A 70 -6.11 4.44 -7.94
CA GLU A 70 -7.12 4.62 -9.00
C GLU A 70 -6.46 4.95 -10.34
N GLN A 71 -5.41 5.77 -10.34
CA GLN A 71 -4.64 6.08 -11.54
C GLN A 71 -3.88 4.86 -12.08
N LEU A 72 -3.20 4.10 -11.22
CA LEU A 72 -2.50 2.88 -11.62
C LEU A 72 -3.46 1.83 -12.19
N LEU A 73 -4.65 1.71 -11.63
CA LEU A 73 -5.69 0.82 -12.14
C LEU A 73 -6.14 1.22 -13.55
N TYR A 74 -6.35 2.52 -13.77
CA TYR A 74 -6.69 3.06 -15.10
C TYR A 74 -5.59 2.82 -16.14
N ASP A 75 -4.33 2.99 -15.74
CA ASP A 75 -3.18 2.73 -16.61
C ASP A 75 -3.08 1.23 -16.96
N LEU A 76 -3.32 0.34 -15.98
CA LEU A 76 -3.37 -1.11 -16.20
C LEU A 76 -4.50 -1.49 -17.16
N GLU A 77 -5.71 -0.97 -16.97
CA GLU A 77 -6.85 -1.19 -17.86
C GLU A 77 -6.56 -0.69 -19.29
N THR A 78 -5.90 0.46 -19.40
CA THR A 78 -5.47 1.00 -20.70
C THR A 78 -4.40 0.11 -21.36
N MET A 79 -3.48 -0.46 -20.59
CA MET A 79 -2.49 -1.41 -21.13
C MET A 79 -3.13 -2.73 -21.52
N GLU A 80 -4.09 -3.25 -20.74
CA GLU A 80 -4.82 -4.47 -21.05
C GLU A 80 -5.59 -4.32 -22.37
N THR A 81 -6.34 -3.23 -22.54
CA THR A 81 -7.06 -2.99 -23.80
C THR A 81 -6.13 -2.86 -25.01
N ARG A 82 -4.92 -2.32 -24.83
CA ARG A 82 -3.89 -2.28 -25.89
C ARG A 82 -3.33 -3.66 -26.19
N LEU A 83 -3.06 -4.47 -25.17
CA LEU A 83 -2.57 -5.85 -25.33
C LEU A 83 -3.62 -6.73 -26.02
N SER A 84 -4.90 -6.63 -25.65
CA SER A 84 -5.98 -7.37 -26.32
C SER A 84 -6.04 -7.03 -27.81
N LYS A 85 -5.97 -5.75 -28.17
CA LYS A 85 -5.91 -5.33 -29.58
C LYS A 85 -4.68 -5.87 -30.30
N GLY A 86 -3.51 -5.81 -29.67
CA GLY A 86 -2.27 -6.36 -30.25
C GLY A 86 -2.33 -7.88 -30.47
N ILE A 87 -2.99 -8.61 -29.57
CA ILE A 87 -3.24 -10.05 -29.70
C ILE A 87 -4.19 -10.32 -30.87
N ASP A 88 -5.29 -9.57 -30.99
CA ASP A 88 -6.24 -9.70 -32.09
C ASP A 88 -5.57 -9.46 -33.45
N GLU A 89 -4.76 -8.40 -33.57
CA GLU A 89 -3.98 -8.10 -34.77
C GLU A 89 -2.96 -9.21 -35.10
N ALA A 90 -2.26 -9.75 -34.09
CA ALA A 90 -1.32 -10.86 -34.26
C ALA A 90 -2.03 -12.14 -34.72
N ASP A 91 -3.22 -12.43 -34.19
CA ASP A 91 -4.02 -13.58 -34.62
C ASP A 91 -4.55 -13.42 -36.05
N GLU A 92 -4.91 -12.20 -36.47
CA GLU A 92 -5.27 -11.91 -37.85
C GLU A 92 -4.10 -12.12 -38.82
N THR A 93 -2.90 -11.62 -38.47
CA THR A 93 -1.69 -11.85 -39.31
C THR A 93 -1.32 -13.32 -39.37
N ARG A 94 -1.43 -14.06 -38.25
CA ARG A 94 -1.23 -15.51 -38.20
C ARG A 94 -2.22 -16.24 -39.10
N LYS A 95 -3.52 -15.88 -39.05
CA LYS A 95 -4.55 -16.45 -39.94
C LYS A 95 -4.24 -16.15 -41.41
N ALA A 96 -3.80 -14.93 -41.72
CA ALA A 96 -3.40 -14.53 -43.08
C ALA A 96 -2.21 -15.37 -43.58
N LEU A 97 -1.16 -15.54 -42.78
CA LEU A 97 0.00 -16.38 -43.13
C LEU A 97 -0.36 -17.86 -43.31
N LEU A 98 -1.24 -18.41 -42.47
CA LEU A 98 -1.72 -19.77 -42.66
C LEU A 98 -2.51 -19.92 -43.96
N SER A 99 -3.27 -18.90 -44.36
CA SER A 99 -4.01 -18.90 -45.62
C SER A 99 -3.08 -18.82 -46.84
N THR A 100 -2.01 -18.02 -46.78
CA THR A 100 -1.01 -17.92 -47.85
C THR A 100 -0.18 -19.21 -47.96
N ALA A 101 0.24 -19.79 -46.83
CA ALA A 101 0.92 -21.08 -46.79
C ALA A 101 0.08 -22.21 -47.41
N LYS A 102 -1.23 -22.26 -47.10
CA LYS A 102 -2.15 -23.22 -47.73
C LYS A 102 -2.26 -23.03 -49.25
N ARG A 103 -2.31 -21.79 -49.73
CA ARG A 103 -2.32 -21.49 -51.18
C ARG A 103 -1.03 -21.98 -51.85
N VAL A 104 0.12 -21.66 -51.28
CA VAL A 104 1.42 -22.12 -51.80
C VAL A 104 1.50 -23.65 -51.83
N GLN A 105 1.02 -24.33 -50.78
CA GLN A 105 0.98 -25.79 -50.73
C GLN A 105 0.07 -26.39 -51.81
N SER A 106 -1.09 -25.78 -52.08
CA SER A 106 -1.99 -26.23 -53.15
C SER A 106 -1.39 -26.05 -54.55
N VAL A 107 -0.65 -24.96 -54.81
CA VAL A 107 0.01 -24.71 -56.10
C VAL A 107 1.20 -25.67 -56.32
N GLY A 108 2.04 -25.87 -55.30
CA GLY A 108 3.18 -26.80 -55.39
C GLY A 108 2.79 -28.28 -55.51
N GLY A 109 1.57 -28.64 -55.09
CA GLY A 109 1.03 -29.99 -55.21
C GLY A 109 0.56 -30.37 -56.62
N GLU A 110 0.17 -29.40 -57.45
CA GLU A 110 -0.28 -29.67 -58.83
C GLU A 110 0.86 -29.74 -59.85
N GLU A 111 1.92 -28.93 -59.71
CA GLU A 111 3.07 -28.99 -60.61
C GLU A 111 3.85 -30.31 -60.48
N ARG A 112 3.86 -30.91 -59.29
CA ARG A 112 4.54 -32.21 -59.05
C ARG A 112 3.84 -33.42 -59.68
N LYS A 113 2.62 -33.26 -60.22
CA LYS A 113 1.88 -34.34 -60.91
C LYS A 113 1.97 -34.28 -62.43
N ARG A 114 2.59 -33.26 -63.04
CA ARG A 114 2.63 -33.13 -64.52
C ARG A 114 4.00 -33.23 -65.18
N THR A 115 5.10 -33.33 -64.45
CA THR A 115 6.43 -33.48 -65.07
C THR A 115 7.37 -34.38 -64.27
N ILE A 116 7.29 -35.69 -64.51
CA ILE A 116 8.48 -36.58 -64.52
C ILE A 116 8.28 -37.61 -65.65
N PRO A 117 8.98 -37.49 -66.79
CA PRO A 117 9.56 -38.64 -67.47
C PRO A 117 10.82 -39.07 -66.71
N GLU A 118 10.94 -40.38 -66.48
CA GLU A 118 12.12 -41.05 -65.92
C GLU A 118 13.38 -40.74 -66.72
N THR A 119 14.34 -40.03 -66.14
CA THR A 119 15.79 -40.25 -66.37
C THR A 119 16.50 -39.78 -65.10
N SER A 120 16.84 -40.70 -64.20
CA SER A 120 18.20 -41.24 -64.06
C SER A 120 19.31 -40.19 -63.97
N ARG A 121 19.92 -40.18 -62.76
CA ARG A 121 21.35 -39.98 -62.47
C ARG A 121 21.97 -38.66 -62.95
N VAL A 122 22.44 -37.86 -61.99
CA VAL A 122 23.82 -37.32 -61.90
C VAL A 122 23.92 -36.31 -60.74
N SER A 123 24.99 -36.44 -59.94
CA SER A 123 25.51 -35.54 -58.88
C SER A 123 24.61 -35.34 -57.65
N GLU A 124 24.90 -35.82 -56.44
CA GLU A 124 26.18 -35.96 -55.72
C GLU A 124 27.11 -34.74 -55.88
N ARG A 125 26.57 -33.54 -55.60
CA ARG A 125 27.36 -32.31 -55.32
C ARG A 125 26.50 -31.18 -54.75
N VAL A 126 25.83 -31.40 -53.62
CA VAL A 126 25.27 -30.31 -52.80
C VAL A 126 25.32 -30.73 -51.33
N VAL A 127 26.53 -30.77 -50.76
CA VAL A 127 26.74 -30.91 -49.29
C VAL A 127 27.26 -29.59 -48.68
N ASP A 128 27.37 -28.51 -49.45
CA ASP A 128 27.89 -27.22 -48.98
C ASP A 128 26.83 -26.10 -48.92
N HIS A 129 25.58 -26.42 -48.58
CA HIS A 129 24.56 -25.38 -48.30
C HIS A 129 23.97 -25.39 -46.89
N HIS A 130 24.44 -26.26 -45.99
CA HIS A 130 24.11 -26.15 -44.56
C HIS A 130 24.98 -25.14 -43.78
N GLN A 131 25.86 -24.37 -44.44
CA GLN A 131 26.58 -23.26 -43.80
C GLN A 131 26.08 -21.86 -44.19
N ALA A 132 25.04 -21.75 -45.03
CA ALA A 132 24.44 -20.47 -45.39
C ALA A 132 23.14 -20.16 -44.62
N GLU A 133 22.46 -21.16 -44.06
CA GLU A 133 21.24 -20.96 -43.26
C GLU A 133 21.51 -20.66 -41.78
N GLU A 134 22.67 -21.02 -41.23
CA GLU A 134 23.09 -20.59 -39.88
C GLU A 134 23.52 -19.11 -39.81
N ARG A 135 23.60 -18.40 -40.95
CA ARG A 135 23.88 -16.96 -40.99
C ARG A 135 22.64 -16.08 -41.13
N ALA A 136 21.46 -16.66 -41.35
CA ALA A 136 20.21 -15.90 -41.45
C ALA A 136 19.43 -15.84 -40.12
N GLU A 137 19.72 -16.73 -39.16
CA GLU A 137 19.14 -16.67 -37.80
C GLU A 137 19.93 -15.75 -36.84
N GLN A 138 21.03 -15.15 -37.32
CA GLN A 138 21.81 -14.15 -36.59
C GLN A 138 21.49 -12.70 -37.01
N VAL A 139 20.34 -12.46 -37.62
CA VAL A 139 19.63 -11.18 -37.41
C VAL A 139 18.79 -11.37 -36.16
N MET A 140 19.52 -11.50 -35.05
CA MET A 140 18.98 -11.34 -33.71
C MET A 140 18.19 -10.05 -33.77
N TYR A 141 16.87 -10.12 -33.56
CA TYR A 141 16.09 -8.94 -33.24
C TYR A 141 16.78 -8.35 -32.01
N GLU A 142 17.61 -7.34 -32.22
CA GLU A 142 18.10 -6.45 -31.18
C GLU A 142 16.86 -5.67 -30.76
N MET A 143 15.99 -6.38 -30.03
CA MET A 143 14.83 -5.83 -29.38
C MET A 143 15.41 -4.80 -28.43
N PRO A 144 15.16 -3.50 -28.63
CA PRO A 144 15.77 -2.46 -27.83
C PRO A 144 15.48 -2.81 -26.38
N GLU A 145 16.54 -3.06 -25.60
CA GLU A 145 16.38 -3.40 -24.19
C GLU A 145 15.46 -2.34 -23.58
N PRO A 146 14.36 -2.76 -22.94
CA PRO A 146 13.47 -1.80 -22.30
C PRO A 146 14.32 -0.97 -21.34
N PRO A 147 14.16 0.36 -21.34
CA PRO A 147 14.98 1.26 -20.52
C PRO A 147 15.02 0.71 -19.11
N SER A 148 16.23 0.44 -18.62
CA SER A 148 16.41 -0.17 -17.31
C SER A 148 15.62 0.63 -16.27
N PHE A 149 15.02 -0.06 -15.30
CA PHE A 149 14.23 0.57 -14.25
C PHE A 149 15.00 1.74 -13.58
N GLU A 150 16.32 1.62 -13.49
CA GLU A 150 17.23 2.65 -13.00
C GLU A 150 17.31 3.88 -13.92
N SER A 151 17.25 3.70 -15.25
CA SER A 151 17.18 4.81 -16.22
C SER A 151 15.83 5.55 -16.14
N MET A 152 14.71 4.85 -15.95
CA MET A 152 13.40 5.47 -15.74
C MET A 152 13.36 6.26 -14.44
N GLN A 153 13.90 5.70 -13.35
CA GLN A 153 13.93 6.38 -12.05
C GLN A 153 14.82 7.62 -12.08
N ASN A 154 15.93 7.59 -12.84
CA ASN A 154 16.78 8.75 -13.06
C ASN A 154 16.12 9.80 -13.96
N ALA A 155 15.40 9.41 -15.01
CA ALA A 155 14.64 10.33 -15.85
C ALA A 155 13.53 11.04 -15.06
N GLN A 156 12.81 10.31 -14.20
CA GLN A 156 11.78 10.88 -13.31
C GLN A 156 12.40 11.85 -12.30
N ARG A 157 13.57 11.52 -11.73
CA ARG A 157 14.30 12.43 -10.83
C ARG A 157 14.76 13.71 -11.53
N GLN A 158 15.16 13.64 -12.80
CA GLN A 158 15.54 14.83 -13.57
C GLN A 158 14.34 15.74 -13.84
N GLN A 159 13.17 15.19 -14.17
CA GLN A 159 11.95 15.98 -14.36
C GLN A 159 11.51 16.72 -13.08
N ILE A 160 11.58 16.06 -11.92
CA ILE A 160 11.27 16.70 -10.63
C ILE A 160 12.25 17.84 -10.32
N ARG A 161 13.53 17.70 -10.72
CA ARG A 161 14.56 18.73 -10.51
C ARG A 161 14.35 19.95 -11.40
N SER A 162 13.96 19.77 -12.66
CA SER A 162 13.64 20.89 -13.56
C SER A 162 12.34 21.62 -13.20
N ALA A 163 11.39 20.94 -12.57
CA ALA A 163 10.14 21.56 -12.09
C ALA A 163 10.30 22.33 -10.77
N SER A 164 11.44 22.18 -10.09
CA SER A 164 11.70 22.78 -8.78
C SER A 164 12.77 23.88 -8.80
N GLU A 165 13.14 24.40 -9.98
CA GLU A 165 13.84 25.70 -10.04
C GLU A 165 12.86 26.83 -9.70
N PRO A 166 12.99 27.49 -8.54
CA PRO A 166 12.23 28.70 -8.28
C PRO A 166 12.80 29.78 -9.21
N GLN A 167 12.02 30.19 -10.21
CA GLN A 167 12.25 31.48 -10.85
C GLN A 167 12.19 32.54 -9.74
N MET A 168 13.36 33.04 -9.33
CA MET A 168 13.50 34.26 -8.54
C MET A 168 12.98 35.41 -9.40
N ASN A 169 11.66 35.57 -9.43
CA ASN A 169 11.03 36.68 -10.09
C ASN A 169 11.02 37.86 -9.14
N ALA A 170 11.45 38.98 -9.69
CA ALA A 170 11.75 40.20 -8.99
C ALA A 170 10.53 40.76 -8.25
N ARG A 171 10.79 41.21 -7.02
CA ARG A 171 10.00 42.09 -6.18
C ARG A 171 9.48 43.31 -6.97
N PRO A 172 8.15 43.53 -7.05
CA PRO A 172 7.63 44.86 -7.22
C PRO A 172 7.26 45.41 -5.84
N GLU A 173 7.90 46.52 -5.46
CA GLU A 173 7.44 47.37 -4.39
C GLU A 173 6.06 47.96 -4.74
N SER A 174 5.06 47.78 -3.89
CA SER A 174 3.86 48.62 -3.97
C SER A 174 3.17 48.75 -2.61
N LYS A 175 3.46 49.91 -1.99
CA LYS A 175 2.55 50.83 -1.30
C LYS A 175 1.38 50.24 -0.49
N ARG A 176 1.55 50.34 0.84
CA ARG A 176 0.48 50.54 1.83
C ARG A 176 -0.48 51.65 1.39
N PRO A 177 -1.78 51.47 1.65
CA PRO A 177 -2.58 52.53 2.24
C PRO A 177 -3.19 52.11 3.58
N SER A 178 -3.24 53.08 4.48
CA SER A 178 -3.80 52.99 5.82
C SER A 178 -5.32 53.14 5.82
N ALA A 179 -5.96 52.39 6.73
CA ALA A 179 -7.14 52.71 7.55
C ALA A 179 -8.42 53.30 6.93
N SER A 180 -9.53 52.57 7.09
CA SER A 180 -10.86 53.01 7.59
C SER A 180 -11.87 51.87 7.33
N SER A 181 -12.41 51.17 8.34
CA SER A 181 -13.65 51.50 9.07
C SER A 181 -14.89 51.68 8.18
N ALA A 182 -15.75 50.65 8.14
CA ALA A 182 -17.23 50.64 8.00
C ALA A 182 -17.63 49.20 7.63
N VAL A 183 -18.28 48.42 8.51
CA VAL A 183 -19.75 48.26 8.60
C VAL A 183 -20.37 48.10 7.21
N GLU A 184 -20.84 46.89 6.86
CA GLU A 184 -22.26 46.59 6.57
C GLU A 184 -22.44 45.25 5.80
N ARG A 185 -23.05 44.27 6.48
CA ARG A 185 -24.00 43.25 5.99
C ARG A 185 -23.74 42.61 4.60
N HIS A 186 -23.19 41.39 4.60
CA HIS A 186 -23.48 40.37 3.59
C HIS A 186 -24.53 39.42 4.19
N ALA A 187 -25.80 39.46 3.77
CA ALA A 187 -26.34 38.91 2.53
C ALA A 187 -26.11 37.39 2.46
N ALA A 188 -27.21 36.65 2.58
CA ALA A 188 -27.29 35.21 2.62
C ALA A 188 -26.65 34.58 1.39
N ALA A 189 -25.55 33.85 1.60
CA ALA A 189 -25.02 32.91 0.65
C ALA A 189 -25.91 31.66 0.67
N SER A 190 -26.65 31.47 -0.42
CA SER A 190 -27.27 30.20 -0.77
C SER A 190 -26.20 29.11 -0.72
N ALA A 191 -26.28 28.26 0.30
CA ALA A 191 -25.51 27.04 0.37
C ALA A 191 -26.04 26.08 -0.69
N ASP A 192 -25.38 26.08 -1.84
CA ASP A 192 -25.57 25.14 -2.92
C ASP A 192 -25.15 23.75 -2.41
N HIS A 193 -26.10 23.01 -1.86
CA HIS A 193 -25.95 21.62 -1.43
C HIS A 193 -25.80 20.76 -2.71
N GLN A 194 -24.56 20.66 -3.21
CA GLN A 194 -24.22 19.67 -4.23
C GLN A 194 -24.40 18.28 -3.61
N GLN A 195 -25.49 17.62 -3.97
CA GLN A 195 -25.70 16.22 -3.62
C GLN A 195 -24.56 15.38 -4.23
N PRO A 196 -24.00 14.40 -3.50
CA PRO A 196 -22.95 13.55 -4.04
C PRO A 196 -23.53 12.74 -5.21
N VAL A 197 -22.99 13.00 -6.39
CA VAL A 197 -23.38 12.36 -7.65
C VAL A 197 -22.41 11.22 -7.93
N ASN A 198 -22.88 10.10 -8.50
CA ASN A 198 -21.97 9.05 -8.96
C ASN A 198 -21.16 9.50 -10.20
N ILE A 199 -20.16 8.72 -10.60
CA ILE A 199 -19.30 9.01 -11.77
C ILE A 199 -20.11 9.17 -13.08
N TYR A 200 -21.33 8.66 -13.12
CA TYR A 200 -22.25 8.73 -14.27
C TYR A 200 -23.23 9.92 -14.20
N GLY A 201 -23.13 10.79 -13.19
CA GLY A 201 -24.00 11.97 -13.09
C GLY A 201 -25.39 11.71 -12.51
N GLU A 202 -25.63 10.53 -11.93
CA GLU A 202 -26.89 10.22 -11.25
C GLU A 202 -26.82 10.51 -9.73
N PRO A 203 -27.88 11.11 -9.14
CA PRO A 203 -27.91 11.43 -7.72
C PRO A 203 -27.88 10.13 -6.90
N LEU A 204 -26.93 10.00 -5.98
CA LEU A 204 -26.90 8.86 -5.05
C LEU A 204 -28.17 8.90 -4.20
N GLY A 205 -29.07 7.95 -4.44
CA GLY A 205 -30.33 7.85 -3.72
C GLY A 205 -30.08 7.90 -2.21
N GLN A 206 -30.67 8.89 -1.55
CA GLN A 206 -30.72 8.95 -0.10
C GLN A 206 -31.43 7.69 0.40
N GLY A 207 -30.65 6.72 0.88
CA GLY A 207 -31.19 5.51 1.49
C GLY A 207 -32.15 5.88 2.62
N PRO A 208 -33.34 5.26 2.70
CA PRO A 208 -34.31 5.61 3.70
C PRO A 208 -33.74 5.39 5.10
N ASN A 209 -33.81 6.45 5.90
CA ASN A 209 -33.54 6.45 7.32
C ASN A 209 -34.20 5.25 8.01
N LYS A 210 -33.43 4.62 8.90
CA LYS A 210 -33.90 3.73 9.95
C LYS A 210 -35.18 4.25 10.59
N THR A 211 -36.30 3.60 10.33
CA THR A 211 -37.45 3.62 11.22
C THR A 211 -38.14 2.26 11.23
N LEU A 212 -38.16 1.71 12.45
CA LEU A 212 -39.18 0.83 13.03
C LEU A 212 -39.46 -0.54 12.42
N TYR A 213 -39.20 -1.54 13.27
CA TYR A 213 -40.01 -2.71 13.52
C TYR A 213 -41.48 -2.54 13.10
N ARG A 214 -41.93 -3.39 12.19
CA ARG A 214 -43.33 -3.83 12.14
C ARG A 214 -43.38 -5.27 11.66
N GLU A 215 -43.75 -6.15 12.58
CA GLU A 215 -44.08 -7.55 12.33
C GLU A 215 -45.30 -7.64 11.42
N THR A 216 -45.20 -8.48 10.38
CA THR A 216 -46.32 -9.22 9.80
C THR A 216 -45.82 -10.59 9.36
N PRO A 217 -46.56 -11.67 9.62
CA PRO A 217 -46.10 -13.02 9.38
C PRO A 217 -46.58 -13.60 8.04
N GLU A 218 -45.86 -14.63 7.63
CA GLU A 218 -46.23 -15.74 6.74
C GLU A 218 -46.00 -15.64 5.23
N ASP A 219 -45.35 -16.72 4.77
CA ASP A 219 -45.26 -17.31 3.44
C ASP A 219 -44.65 -16.50 2.29
N VAL A 220 -43.41 -16.87 1.93
CA VAL A 220 -43.15 -17.70 0.73
C VAL A 220 -41.68 -18.18 0.76
N LEU A 221 -41.53 -19.47 0.52
CA LEU A 221 -40.31 -20.26 0.42
C LEU A 221 -39.28 -19.69 -0.57
N SER A 222 -38.05 -19.43 -0.09
CA SER A 222 -36.77 -19.68 -0.79
C SER A 222 -35.59 -19.41 0.14
N PRO A 223 -34.78 -20.42 0.55
CA PRO A 223 -33.52 -20.15 1.23
C PRO A 223 -32.49 -19.74 0.18
N GLN A 224 -32.39 -18.44 -0.13
CA GLN A 224 -31.17 -17.92 -0.73
C GLN A 224 -30.09 -17.94 0.35
N GLN A 225 -29.33 -19.02 0.39
CA GLN A 225 -28.07 -19.05 1.12
C GLN A 225 -27.18 -17.93 0.56
N PRO A 226 -26.60 -17.06 1.42
CA PRO A 226 -25.67 -16.05 0.96
C PRO A 226 -24.44 -16.76 0.37
N LEU A 227 -24.13 -16.46 -0.90
CA LEU A 227 -22.94 -16.95 -1.62
C LEU A 227 -21.62 -16.70 -0.85
N ALA A 228 -21.61 -15.78 0.11
CA ALA A 228 -20.48 -15.54 1.01
C ALA A 228 -20.05 -16.79 1.81
N ALA A 229 -21.00 -17.63 2.25
CA ALA A 229 -20.68 -18.81 3.06
C ALA A 229 -20.09 -19.99 2.24
N SER A 230 -20.37 -20.05 0.94
CA SER A 230 -19.79 -21.09 0.06
C SER A 230 -18.40 -20.73 -0.47
N VAL A 231 -18.04 -19.44 -0.52
CA VAL A 231 -16.71 -19.01 -0.97
C VAL A 231 -15.66 -19.22 0.12
N GLU A 232 -16.00 -19.01 1.40
CA GLU A 232 -15.08 -19.33 2.52
C GLU A 232 -14.80 -20.84 2.61
N LYS A 233 -15.81 -21.67 2.35
CA LYS A 233 -15.69 -23.13 2.48
C LYS A 233 -14.81 -23.80 1.41
N ILE A 234 -14.62 -23.18 0.23
CA ILE A 234 -13.78 -23.77 -0.83
C ILE A 234 -12.30 -23.39 -0.66
N VAL A 235 -11.99 -22.33 0.11
CA VAL A 235 -10.61 -21.88 0.35
C VAL A 235 -9.96 -22.58 1.55
N GLU A 236 -10.74 -23.04 2.53
CA GLU A 236 -10.20 -23.71 3.72
C GLU A 236 -9.68 -25.14 3.48
N GLU A 237 -10.15 -25.88 2.48
CA GLU A 237 -9.82 -27.31 2.35
C GLU A 237 -8.52 -27.62 1.58
N ARG A 238 -7.77 -26.60 1.10
CA ARG A 238 -6.61 -26.85 0.22
C ARG A 238 -5.33 -26.06 0.52
N SER A 239 -5.24 -25.41 1.67
CA SER A 239 -3.93 -24.97 2.16
C SER A 239 -3.30 -26.15 2.90
N PRO A 240 -2.24 -26.79 2.37
CA PRO A 240 -1.50 -27.75 3.18
C PRO A 240 -1.09 -27.03 4.46
N ALA A 241 -1.27 -27.66 5.62
CA ALA A 241 -0.81 -27.11 6.89
C ALA A 241 0.68 -26.75 6.69
N ILE A 242 0.95 -25.46 6.56
CA ILE A 242 2.28 -24.98 6.29
C ILE A 242 3.05 -25.25 7.58
N ASP A 243 4.01 -26.15 7.53
CA ASP A 243 4.86 -26.49 8.67
C ASP A 243 5.63 -25.23 9.09
N THR A 244 5.10 -24.52 10.10
CA THR A 244 5.67 -23.26 10.59
C THR A 244 7.12 -23.44 11.06
N ALA A 245 7.45 -24.63 11.56
CA ALA A 245 8.80 -25.00 11.96
C ALA A 245 9.78 -25.02 10.77
N ALA A 246 9.36 -25.53 9.61
CA ALA A 246 10.20 -25.54 8.40
C ALA A 246 10.44 -24.11 7.89
N ILE A 247 9.43 -23.25 8.00
CA ILE A 247 9.58 -21.83 7.67
C ILE A 247 10.61 -21.16 8.58
N GLU A 248 10.47 -21.31 9.90
CA GLU A 248 11.39 -20.70 10.87
C GLU A 248 12.86 -21.11 10.62
N GLU A 249 13.11 -22.37 10.27
CA GLU A 249 14.45 -22.85 9.94
C GLU A 249 15.05 -22.15 8.71
N ILE A 250 14.24 -21.90 7.67
CA ILE A 250 14.66 -21.18 6.46
C ILE A 250 15.03 -19.72 6.79
N TYR A 251 14.23 -19.04 7.63
CA TYR A 251 14.54 -17.68 8.07
C TYR A 251 15.80 -17.61 8.94
N GLU A 252 16.01 -18.58 9.83
CA GLU A 252 17.23 -18.66 10.66
C GLU A 252 18.48 -18.90 9.78
N ALA A 253 18.37 -19.76 8.76
CA ALA A 253 19.43 -19.98 7.78
C ALA A 253 19.75 -18.71 6.98
N ALA A 254 18.72 -17.98 6.53
CA ALA A 254 18.88 -16.70 5.84
C ALA A 254 19.60 -15.66 6.72
N GLU A 255 19.21 -15.55 7.98
CA GLU A 255 19.86 -14.66 8.96
C GLU A 255 21.32 -15.04 9.17
N LYS A 256 21.65 -16.33 9.31
CA LYS A 256 23.04 -16.81 9.46
C LYS A 256 23.91 -16.42 8.27
N LEU A 257 23.41 -16.59 7.04
CA LEU A 257 24.13 -16.22 5.82
C LEU A 257 24.33 -14.71 5.67
N LEU A 258 23.31 -13.91 5.99
CA LEU A 258 23.41 -12.45 5.98
C LEU A 258 24.37 -11.94 7.06
N ARG A 259 24.36 -12.54 8.26
CA ARG A 259 25.33 -12.23 9.31
C ARG A 259 26.77 -12.53 8.89
N ALA A 260 26.97 -13.58 8.10
CA ALA A 260 28.26 -13.94 7.51
C ALA A 260 28.71 -13.01 6.35
N GLY A 261 27.89 -12.01 5.97
CA GLY A 261 28.23 -11.02 4.95
C GLY A 261 28.04 -11.52 3.51
N ARG A 262 27.20 -12.53 3.30
CA ARG A 262 26.83 -12.98 1.94
C ARG A 262 25.85 -12.01 1.28
N ASP A 263 25.93 -11.90 -0.04
CA ASP A 263 25.05 -11.04 -0.83
C ASP A 263 23.60 -11.51 -0.79
N VAL A 264 22.67 -10.55 -0.82
CA VAL A 264 21.21 -10.79 -0.77
C VAL A 264 20.75 -11.77 -1.87
N ARG A 265 21.31 -11.64 -3.08
CA ARG A 265 21.00 -12.55 -4.22
C ARG A 265 21.42 -13.99 -3.93
N TYR A 266 22.60 -14.16 -3.32
CA TYR A 266 23.10 -15.48 -2.94
C TYR A 266 22.22 -16.11 -1.85
N VAL A 267 21.83 -15.33 -0.83
CA VAL A 267 20.96 -15.81 0.25
C VAL A 267 19.58 -16.20 -0.28
N SER A 268 18.98 -15.39 -1.16
CA SER A 268 17.70 -15.69 -1.80
C SER A 268 17.76 -16.97 -2.63
N ALA A 269 18.81 -17.15 -3.45
CA ALA A 269 19.00 -18.36 -4.23
C ALA A 269 19.17 -19.62 -3.34
N GLN A 270 19.84 -19.50 -2.20
CA GLN A 270 20.12 -20.62 -1.29
C GLN A 270 18.94 -21.01 -0.40
N THR A 271 18.13 -20.04 0.01
CA THR A 271 17.01 -20.24 0.96
C THR A 271 15.66 -20.33 0.26
N HIS A 272 15.62 -20.06 -1.05
CA HIS A 272 14.40 -19.94 -1.85
C HIS A 272 13.41 -18.86 -1.35
N LEU A 273 13.88 -17.95 -0.50
CA LEU A 273 13.09 -16.79 -0.09
C LEU A 273 13.07 -15.73 -1.20
N PRO A 274 11.95 -15.02 -1.40
CA PRO A 274 11.89 -13.91 -2.34
C PRO A 274 12.86 -12.80 -1.91
N MET A 275 13.40 -12.06 -2.90
CA MET A 275 14.45 -11.07 -2.64
C MET A 275 13.99 -9.96 -1.68
N GLU A 276 12.71 -9.60 -1.70
CA GLU A 276 12.09 -8.59 -0.85
C GLU A 276 12.14 -8.98 0.63
N GLU A 277 11.90 -10.25 0.94
CA GLU A 277 11.95 -10.76 2.33
C GLU A 277 13.38 -10.77 2.85
N VAL A 278 14.34 -11.25 2.04
CA VAL A 278 15.76 -11.25 2.41
C VAL A 278 16.27 -9.81 2.63
N GLN A 279 15.82 -8.84 1.82
CA GLN A 279 16.13 -7.42 2.04
C GLN A 279 15.55 -6.90 3.36
N THR A 280 14.36 -7.34 3.73
CA THR A 280 13.71 -6.94 4.99
C THR A 280 14.49 -7.48 6.19
N ILE A 281 14.88 -8.76 6.17
CA ILE A 281 15.75 -9.37 7.18
C ILE A 281 17.09 -8.62 7.27
N ALA A 282 17.68 -8.28 6.12
CA ALA A 282 18.93 -7.53 6.07
C ALA A 282 18.81 -6.12 6.66
N ARG A 283 17.68 -5.43 6.51
CA ARG A 283 17.41 -4.14 7.16
C ARG A 283 17.29 -4.30 8.67
N MET A 284 16.46 -5.24 9.13
CA MET A 284 16.31 -5.54 10.56
C MET A 284 17.64 -5.85 11.25
N LEU A 285 18.51 -6.62 10.58
CA LEU A 285 19.86 -6.93 11.07
C LEU A 285 20.76 -5.70 11.20
N ARG A 286 20.64 -4.72 10.29
CA ARG A 286 21.40 -3.46 10.38
C ARG A 286 20.90 -2.61 11.53
N ASP A 287 19.59 -2.51 11.69
CA ASP A 287 18.96 -1.73 12.76
C ASP A 287 19.32 -2.32 14.13
N ALA A 288 19.22 -3.64 14.28
CA ALA A 288 19.65 -4.34 15.50
C ALA A 288 21.16 -4.18 15.80
N ARG A 289 21.99 -4.06 14.76
CA ARG A 289 23.43 -3.75 14.93
C ARG A 289 23.65 -2.30 15.35
N GLN A 290 22.87 -1.35 14.85
CA GLN A 290 22.95 0.06 15.26
C GLN A 290 22.54 0.25 16.72
N GLU A 291 21.47 -0.41 17.18
CA GLU A 291 21.04 -0.35 18.59
C GLU A 291 22.09 -0.91 19.55
N ARG A 292 22.80 -1.97 19.13
CA ARG A 292 23.86 -2.60 19.94
C ARG A 292 25.18 -1.86 19.91
N GLN A 293 25.39 -0.93 18.97
CA GLN A 293 26.58 -0.09 19.05
C GLN A 293 26.42 0.84 20.25
N PRO A 294 27.29 0.70 21.28
CA PRO A 294 27.22 1.57 22.45
C PRO A 294 27.31 3.00 21.94
N ALA A 295 26.32 3.83 22.30
CA ALA A 295 26.21 5.21 21.85
C ALA A 295 27.61 5.82 21.79
N PRO A 296 28.03 6.39 20.64
CA PRO A 296 29.40 6.84 20.44
C PRO A 296 29.76 7.66 21.66
N LYS A 297 30.77 7.19 22.42
CA LYS A 297 31.20 7.84 23.67
C LYS A 297 31.35 9.30 23.31
N ARG A 298 30.38 10.12 23.73
CA ARG A 298 30.33 11.53 23.38
C ARG A 298 31.68 12.05 23.81
N SER A 299 32.53 12.42 22.85
CA SER A 299 33.85 12.97 23.12
C SER A 299 33.61 14.07 24.13
N HIS A 300 34.09 13.85 25.36
CA HIS A 300 33.89 14.78 26.45
C HIS A 300 34.50 16.08 25.98
N ASP A 301 33.67 17.08 25.72
CA ASP A 301 34.16 18.41 25.41
C ASP A 301 34.94 18.90 26.64
N PRO A 302 36.27 19.07 26.54
CA PRO A 302 37.08 19.43 27.69
C PRO A 302 36.69 20.81 28.26
N ARG A 303 35.91 21.62 27.54
CA ARG A 303 35.41 22.92 28.03
C ARG A 303 34.22 22.81 28.99
N LEU A 304 33.52 21.67 29.03
CA LEU A 304 32.39 21.43 29.93
C LEU A 304 32.81 20.81 31.28
N GLY A 305 34.09 20.47 31.47
CA GLY A 305 34.61 19.81 32.68
C GLY A 305 34.70 20.68 33.95
N ALA A 306 34.44 21.99 33.87
CA ALA A 306 34.64 22.88 35.02
C ALA A 306 33.49 22.91 36.04
N LEU A 307 32.32 22.32 35.74
CA LEU A 307 31.13 22.46 36.60
C LEU A 307 30.61 21.16 37.25
N SER A 308 31.22 20.00 37.01
CA SER A 308 30.67 18.71 37.49
C SER A 308 31.27 18.16 38.79
N HIS A 309 32.10 18.91 39.52
CA HIS A 309 32.89 18.36 40.64
C HIS A 309 32.27 18.43 42.05
N THR A 310 31.05 18.92 42.28
CA THR A 310 30.61 19.21 43.67
C THR A 310 29.36 18.51 44.21
N ILE A 311 28.72 17.57 43.50
CA ILE A 311 27.58 16.84 44.09
C ILE A 311 28.04 15.48 44.63
N LYS A 312 28.76 15.51 45.75
CA LYS A 312 28.91 14.35 46.65
C LYS A 312 27.57 14.12 47.33
N ARG A 313 26.80 13.15 46.83
CA ARG A 313 25.58 12.66 47.47
C ARG A 313 25.99 11.73 48.61
N GLU A 314 26.04 12.27 49.84
CA GLU A 314 26.13 11.45 51.05
C GLU A 314 24.93 10.50 51.08
N ARG A 315 25.21 9.20 50.95
CA ARG A 315 24.26 8.14 51.30
C ARG A 315 24.36 7.92 52.79
N HIS A 316 23.39 8.40 53.55
CA HIS A 316 23.10 7.86 54.86
C HIS A 316 22.64 6.41 54.69
N VAL A 317 23.43 5.50 55.27
CA VAL A 317 23.03 4.11 55.54
C VAL A 317 22.34 4.15 56.92
N ILE A 318 21.11 3.63 56.97
CA ILE A 318 20.43 3.18 58.19
C ILE A 318 20.42 1.66 58.12
#